data_AF-A0A0G0CQ50-F1
#
_entry.id   AF-A0A0G0CQ50-F1
#
_cell.length_a   1.000
_cell.length_b   1.000
_cell.length_c   1.000
_cell.angle_alpha   90.00
_cell.angle_beta   90.00
_cell.angle_gamma   90.00
#
_symmetry.space_group_name_H-M   'P 1'
#
loop_
_entity.id
_entity.type
_entity.pdbx_description
1 polymer ?
#
loop_
_entity_poly.entity_id
_entity_poly.type
_entity_poly.pdbx_seq_one_letter_code
_entity_poly.pdbx_strand_id
1 'polypeptide(L)'
;MKKLLFISFLVLSNQINAFECKKDKLCNKIYNLMEVKDLKLAEKYTNLFKKYSKKYDIDPNISISIAKQESNLNHKTHRKTEVIIYENNCVAISDDTIKCTETAKIVKAKTDLGLFQIHVKTIQNYNLDPLKLKNNLEYMFDSHFKILKDKINACKNKKNPWTCYHSFNQKPRKEYEKLTMKYF
;
A
#
# COMPACT_ATOMS: atom_id res chain seq x y z
N MET A 1 -19.60 -33.08 -46.25
CA MET A 1 -18.33 -32.62 -45.62
C MET A 1 -18.50 -31.17 -45.16
N LYS A 2 -18.65 -30.91 -43.86
CA LYS A 2 -18.73 -29.54 -43.29
C LYS A 2 -17.36 -29.20 -42.67
N LYS A 3 -16.61 -28.28 -43.26
CA LYS A 3 -15.42 -27.69 -42.64
C LYS A 3 -15.88 -26.59 -41.68
N LEU A 4 -15.67 -26.82 -40.37
CA LEU A 4 -15.79 -25.79 -39.35
C LEU A 4 -14.67 -24.76 -39.54
N LEU A 5 -15.05 -23.51 -39.78
CA LEU A 5 -14.20 -22.34 -39.53
C LEU A 5 -14.29 -22.00 -38.03
N PHE A 6 -13.29 -22.42 -37.26
CA PHE A 6 -13.03 -21.84 -35.94
C PHE A 6 -12.12 -20.63 -36.13
N ILE A 7 -12.72 -19.46 -36.33
CA ILE A 7 -11.99 -18.19 -36.37
C ILE A 7 -11.63 -17.81 -34.93
N SER A 8 -10.34 -17.60 -34.74
CA SER A 8 -9.65 -17.16 -33.52
C SER A 8 -10.22 -15.86 -32.94
N PHE A 9 -11.10 -15.98 -31.95
CA PHE A 9 -11.71 -14.84 -31.22
C PHE A 9 -10.93 -14.40 -29.96
N LEU A 10 -9.62 -14.68 -29.88
CA LEU A 10 -8.86 -14.56 -28.63
C LEU A 10 -7.83 -13.40 -28.58
N VAL A 11 -7.75 -12.54 -29.60
CA VAL A 11 -6.72 -11.47 -29.65
C VAL A 11 -7.28 -10.06 -29.43
N LEU A 12 -8.60 -9.88 -29.38
CA LEU A 12 -9.23 -8.54 -29.26
C LEU A 12 -9.43 -8.03 -27.82
N SER A 13 -9.30 -8.86 -26.78
CA SER A 13 -9.56 -8.43 -25.40
C SER A 13 -8.48 -7.52 -24.79
N ASN A 14 -7.25 -7.56 -25.31
CA ASN A 14 -6.14 -6.79 -24.74
C ASN A 14 -6.04 -5.33 -25.24
N GLN A 15 -6.63 -5.00 -26.40
CA GLN A 15 -6.60 -3.63 -26.94
C GLN A 15 -7.77 -2.75 -26.47
N ILE A 16 -8.88 -3.35 -26.01
CA ILE A 16 -10.07 -2.62 -25.56
C ILE A 16 -9.79 -1.86 -24.24
N ASN A 17 -8.96 -2.42 -23.35
CA ASN A 17 -8.70 -1.83 -22.04
C ASN A 17 -7.98 -0.47 -22.13
N ALA A 18 -7.00 -0.33 -23.02
CA ALA A 18 -6.21 0.91 -23.16
C ALA A 18 -7.05 2.14 -23.55
N PHE A 19 -8.26 1.94 -24.13
CA PHE A 19 -9.16 3.02 -24.51
C PHE A 19 -10.02 3.53 -23.34
N GLU A 20 -10.17 2.75 -22.26
CA GLU A 20 -11.05 3.08 -21.13
C GLU A 20 -10.45 4.12 -20.19
N CYS A 21 -9.14 4.02 -19.89
CA CYS A 21 -8.48 4.96 -18.98
C CYS A 21 -8.60 6.42 -19.46
N LYS A 22 -8.57 6.64 -20.79
CA LYS A 22 -8.71 7.98 -21.39
C LYS A 22 -10.02 8.68 -21.04
N LYS A 23 -11.10 7.93 -20.78
CA LYS A 23 -12.42 8.50 -20.42
C LYS A 23 -12.61 8.62 -18.91
N ASP A 24 -11.89 7.81 -18.14
CA ASP A 24 -11.96 7.81 -16.69
C ASP A 24 -11.06 8.90 -16.08
N LYS A 25 -11.68 9.93 -15.49
CA LYS A 25 -10.96 11.02 -14.84
C LYS A 25 -10.00 10.53 -13.75
N LEU A 26 -10.38 9.49 -12.99
CA LEU A 26 -9.55 8.94 -11.92
C LEU A 26 -8.35 8.18 -12.50
N CYS A 27 -8.57 7.39 -13.55
CA CYS A 27 -7.50 6.66 -14.22
C CYS A 27 -6.48 7.61 -14.86
N ASN A 28 -6.96 8.62 -15.59
CA ASN A 28 -6.11 9.67 -16.14
C ASN A 28 -5.29 10.38 -15.05
N LYS A 29 -5.91 10.70 -13.90
CA LYS A 29 -5.20 11.30 -12.76
C LYS A 29 -4.09 10.39 -12.25
N ILE A 30 -4.37 9.12 -11.98
CA ILE A 30 -3.37 8.15 -11.50
C ILE A 30 -2.24 8.01 -12.52
N TYR A 31 -2.57 7.79 -13.79
CA TYR A 31 -1.59 7.67 -14.87
C TYR A 31 -0.69 8.90 -14.96
N ASN A 32 -1.26 10.12 -14.86
CA ASN A 32 -0.51 11.36 -14.90
C ASN A 32 0.39 11.56 -13.67
N LEU A 33 -0.02 11.07 -12.51
CA LEU A 33 0.78 11.12 -11.28
C LEU A 33 1.89 10.06 -11.23
N MET A 34 1.83 8.97 -12.01
CA MET A 34 2.89 7.96 -12.04
C MET A 34 4.16 8.50 -12.72
N GLU A 35 5.32 8.23 -12.13
CA GLU A 35 6.63 8.56 -12.73
C GLU A 35 6.92 7.70 -13.95
N VAL A 36 6.77 6.37 -13.80
CA VAL A 36 6.82 5.43 -14.91
C VAL A 36 5.41 5.20 -15.43
N LYS A 37 5.16 5.60 -16.69
CA LYS A 37 3.85 5.48 -17.32
C LYS A 37 3.51 4.02 -17.64
N ASP A 38 2.63 3.42 -16.83
CA ASP A 38 2.10 2.08 -17.03
C ASP A 38 0.57 2.12 -16.97
N LEU A 39 -0.06 1.98 -18.13
CA LEU A 39 -1.51 2.08 -18.28
C LEU A 39 -2.27 0.95 -17.60
N LYS A 40 -1.76 -0.29 -17.72
CA LYS A 40 -2.39 -1.48 -17.11
C LYS A 40 -2.35 -1.38 -15.59
N LEU A 41 -1.24 -0.89 -15.05
CA LEU A 41 -1.11 -0.66 -13.61
C LEU A 41 -2.01 0.49 -13.14
N ALA A 42 -2.13 1.57 -13.92
CA ALA A 42 -3.03 2.67 -13.63
C ALA A 42 -4.50 2.22 -13.59
N GLU A 43 -4.94 1.40 -14.56
CA GLU A 43 -6.28 0.79 -14.57
C GLU A 43 -6.50 -0.10 -13.35
N LYS A 44 -5.51 -0.95 -13.02
CA LYS A 44 -5.55 -1.80 -11.82
C LYS A 44 -5.70 -0.99 -10.54
N TYR A 45 -4.90 0.06 -10.37
CA TYR A 45 -5.03 0.97 -9.24
C TYR A 45 -6.38 1.68 -9.23
N THR A 46 -6.88 2.15 -10.37
CA THR A 46 -8.19 2.80 -10.48
C THR A 46 -9.29 1.91 -9.98
N ASN A 47 -9.32 0.64 -10.41
CA ASN A 47 -10.31 -0.34 -9.98
C ASN A 47 -10.21 -0.62 -8.47
N LEU A 48 -9.00 -0.74 -7.93
CA LEU A 48 -8.79 -0.94 -6.49
C LEU A 48 -9.20 0.29 -5.67
N PHE A 49 -8.82 1.50 -6.09
CA PHE A 49 -9.25 2.74 -5.43
C PHE A 49 -10.78 2.87 -5.44
N LYS A 50 -11.45 2.65 -6.58
CA LYS A 50 -12.93 2.68 -6.67
C LYS A 50 -13.59 1.62 -5.78
N LYS A 51 -13.05 0.40 -5.76
CA LYS A 51 -13.59 -0.70 -4.94
C LYS A 51 -13.54 -0.34 -3.46
N TYR A 52 -12.38 0.09 -2.98
CA TYR A 52 -12.18 0.33 -1.56
C TYR A 52 -12.66 1.71 -1.09
N SER A 53 -12.69 2.72 -1.96
CA SER A 53 -13.38 3.98 -1.69
C SER A 53 -14.86 3.75 -1.39
N LYS A 54 -15.53 2.94 -2.22
CA LYS A 54 -16.93 2.55 -1.99
C LYS A 54 -17.10 1.72 -0.73
N LYS A 55 -16.23 0.73 -0.48
CA LYS A 55 -16.32 -0.15 0.70
C LYS A 55 -16.20 0.62 2.02
N TYR A 56 -15.31 1.61 2.09
CA TYR A 56 -15.00 2.33 3.34
C TYR A 56 -15.61 3.73 3.41
N ASP A 57 -16.30 4.18 2.36
CA ASP A 57 -16.89 5.51 2.25
C ASP A 57 -15.82 6.60 2.47
N ILE A 58 -14.83 6.62 1.57
CA ILE A 58 -13.69 7.54 1.58
C ILE A 58 -13.47 8.02 0.14
N ASP A 59 -13.29 9.33 -0.07
CA ASP A 59 -12.94 9.88 -1.39
C ASP A 59 -11.62 9.24 -1.90
N PRO A 60 -11.61 8.57 -3.07
CA PRO A 60 -10.41 7.94 -3.61
C PRO A 60 -9.26 8.92 -3.84
N ASN A 61 -9.53 10.22 -4.04
CA ASN A 61 -8.49 11.22 -4.21
C ASN A 61 -7.59 11.33 -2.99
N ILE A 62 -8.13 11.18 -1.77
CA ILE A 62 -7.34 11.20 -0.53
C ILE A 62 -6.27 10.09 -0.59
N SER A 63 -6.70 8.86 -0.87
CA SER A 63 -5.80 7.70 -0.91
C SER A 63 -4.83 7.74 -2.09
N ILE A 64 -5.21 8.31 -3.23
CA ILE A 64 -4.30 8.54 -4.36
C ILE A 64 -3.21 9.53 -3.97
N SER A 65 -3.57 10.64 -3.33
CA SER A 65 -2.61 11.65 -2.87
C SER A 65 -1.67 11.10 -1.82
N ILE A 66 -2.18 10.29 -0.88
CA ILE A 66 -1.35 9.57 0.11
C ILE A 66 -0.39 8.63 -0.62
N ALA A 67 -0.87 7.76 -1.52
CA ALA A 67 -0.01 6.82 -2.26
C ALA A 67 1.09 7.53 -3.08
N LYS A 68 0.77 8.67 -3.67
CA LYS A 68 1.74 9.50 -4.40
C LYS A 68 2.80 10.09 -3.46
N GLN A 69 2.40 10.62 -2.30
CA GLN A 69 3.33 11.18 -1.33
C GLN A 69 4.21 10.10 -0.67
N GLU A 70 3.64 8.95 -0.32
CA GLU A 70 4.34 7.90 0.43
C GLU A 70 5.32 7.10 -0.45
N SER A 71 4.94 6.77 -1.69
CA SER A 71 5.72 5.83 -2.51
C SER A 71 5.88 6.25 -3.96
N ASN A 72 5.43 7.44 -4.34
CA ASN A 72 5.37 7.87 -5.73
C ASN A 72 4.49 6.95 -6.61
N LEU A 73 3.40 6.40 -6.04
CA LEU A 73 2.55 5.37 -6.66
C LEU A 73 3.29 4.07 -7.04
N ASN A 74 4.46 3.80 -6.44
CA ASN A 74 5.24 2.59 -6.69
C ASN A 74 5.08 1.58 -5.54
N HIS A 75 4.30 0.52 -5.78
CA HIS A 75 4.05 -0.53 -4.79
C HIS A 75 5.29 -1.40 -4.47
N LYS A 76 6.36 -1.31 -5.26
CA LYS A 76 7.64 -1.99 -4.99
C LYS A 76 8.55 -1.17 -4.07
N THR A 77 8.20 0.08 -3.76
CA THR A 77 8.96 0.93 -2.86
C THR A 77 8.91 0.38 -1.44
N HIS A 78 10.07 0.32 -0.80
CA HIS A 78 10.21 -0.03 0.60
C HIS A 78 11.26 0.86 1.23
N ARG A 79 10.93 1.51 2.35
CA ARG A 79 11.96 2.15 3.17
C ARG A 79 12.78 1.07 3.88
N LYS A 80 14.09 1.09 3.65
CA LYS A 80 15.06 0.23 4.34
C LYS A 80 15.74 1.05 5.44
N THR A 81 15.83 0.50 6.63
CA THR A 81 16.65 1.04 7.71
C THR A 81 17.56 -0.06 8.24
N GLU A 82 18.70 0.33 8.80
CA GLU A 82 19.58 -0.60 9.49
C GLU A 82 19.05 -0.79 10.91
N VAL A 83 18.81 -2.04 11.30
CA VAL A 83 18.38 -2.41 12.65
C VAL A 83 19.33 -3.45 13.21
N ILE A 84 19.53 -3.39 14.52
CA ILE A 84 20.25 -4.43 15.26
C ILE A 84 19.22 -5.48 15.65
N ILE A 85 19.45 -6.73 15.25
CA ILE A 85 18.68 -7.90 15.71
C ILE A 85 19.56 -8.66 16.68
N TYR A 86 18.98 -8.98 17.85
CA TYR A 86 19.55 -9.89 18.83
C TYR A 86 18.98 -11.28 18.59
N GLU A 87 19.85 -12.27 18.40
CA GLU A 87 19.50 -13.68 18.23
C GLU A 87 20.03 -14.47 19.41
N ASN A 88 19.12 -15.17 20.09
CA ASN A 88 19.45 -16.09 21.17
C ASN A 88 19.66 -17.48 20.59
N ASN A 89 20.91 -17.95 20.64
CA ASN A 89 21.26 -19.31 20.25
C ASN A 89 21.40 -20.15 21.51
N CYS A 90 20.41 -21.01 21.76
CA CYS A 90 20.41 -21.90 22.92
C CYS A 90 20.81 -23.31 22.48
N VAL A 91 21.84 -23.86 23.11
CA VAL A 91 22.32 -25.22 22.89
C VAL A 91 22.25 -26.00 24.20
N ALA A 92 21.72 -27.23 24.14
CA ALA A 92 21.79 -28.18 25.24
C ALA A 92 23.24 -28.65 25.39
N ILE A 93 23.81 -28.49 26.57
CA ILE A 93 25.17 -28.94 26.91
C ILE A 93 25.15 -30.17 27.82
N SER A 94 24.02 -30.48 28.45
CA SER A 94 23.71 -31.74 29.13
C SER A 94 22.19 -31.93 29.20
N ASP A 95 21.72 -33.08 29.70
CA ASP A 95 20.30 -33.42 29.77
C ASP A 95 19.46 -32.38 30.54
N ASP A 96 20.06 -31.70 31.54
CA ASP A 96 19.41 -30.67 32.35
C ASP A 96 19.93 -29.23 32.14
N THR A 97 20.89 -29.02 31.23
CA THR A 97 21.56 -27.71 31.08
C THR A 97 21.45 -27.16 29.67
N ILE A 98 20.85 -25.97 29.55
CA ILE A 98 20.82 -25.17 28.31
C ILE A 98 21.71 -23.94 28.49
N LYS A 99 22.64 -23.73 27.55
CA LYS A 99 23.42 -22.50 27.44
C LYS A 99 22.91 -21.68 26.27
N CYS A 100 22.47 -20.46 26.56
CA CYS A 100 22.11 -19.48 25.54
C CYS A 100 23.24 -18.46 25.36
N THR A 101 23.61 -18.19 24.11
CA THR A 101 24.46 -17.06 23.75
C THR A 101 23.65 -16.06 22.95
N GLU A 102 23.74 -14.78 23.35
CA GLU A 102 23.16 -13.69 22.59
C GLU A 102 24.16 -13.21 21.55
N THR A 103 23.73 -13.09 20.30
CA THR A 103 24.51 -12.52 19.21
C THR A 103 23.75 -11.35 18.61
N ALA A 104 24.46 -10.27 18.30
CA ALA A 104 23.88 -9.11 17.64
C ALA A 104 24.34 -9.04 16.19
N LYS A 105 23.41 -8.82 15.27
CA LYS A 105 23.72 -8.54 13.85
C LYS A 105 22.97 -7.31 13.35
N ILE A 106 23.66 -6.50 12.56
CA ILE A 106 23.03 -5.38 11.84
C ILE A 106 22.41 -5.95 10.57
N VAL A 107 21.09 -5.79 10.40
CA VAL A 107 20.38 -6.16 9.18
C VAL A 107 19.65 -4.97 8.60
N LYS A 108 19.40 -5.03 7.28
CA LYS A 108 18.51 -4.08 6.61
C LYS A 108 17.07 -4.54 6.77
N ALA A 109 16.34 -3.93 7.70
CA ALA A 109 14.91 -4.19 7.88
C ALA A 109 14.07 -3.22 7.06
N LYS A 110 12.88 -3.68 6.66
CA LYS A 110 11.86 -2.83 6.06
C LYS A 110 10.96 -2.29 7.18
N THR A 111 10.97 -0.98 7.38
CA THR A 111 10.11 -0.32 8.38
C THR A 111 8.73 -0.03 7.84
N ASP A 112 8.65 0.20 6.52
CA ASP A 112 7.44 0.64 5.83
C ASP A 112 7.22 -0.21 4.57
N LEU A 113 5.98 -0.65 4.36
CA LEU A 113 5.64 -1.60 3.29
C LEU A 113 4.65 -1.04 2.27
N GLY A 114 5.01 -1.20 0.99
CA GLY A 114 4.08 -1.12 -0.13
C GLY A 114 3.75 0.30 -0.58
N LEU A 115 2.68 0.40 -1.37
CA LEU A 115 2.19 1.63 -2.00
C LEU A 115 1.90 2.76 -1.00
N PHE A 116 1.50 2.41 0.21
CA PHE A 116 1.09 3.37 1.24
C PHE A 116 2.10 3.47 2.40
N GLN A 117 3.30 2.88 2.25
CA GLN A 117 4.36 2.83 3.26
C GLN A 117 3.83 2.57 4.68
N ILE A 118 3.07 1.48 4.85
CA ILE A 118 2.47 1.15 6.15
C ILE A 118 3.58 0.75 7.13
N HIS A 119 3.75 1.54 8.19
CA HIS A 119 4.79 1.34 9.20
C HIS A 119 4.59 0.05 10.02
N VAL A 120 5.68 -0.62 10.42
CA VAL A 120 5.67 -1.91 11.14
C VAL A 120 4.83 -1.89 12.43
N LYS A 121 4.85 -0.80 13.20
CA LYS A 121 3.99 -0.64 14.39
C LYS A 121 2.50 -0.65 14.02
N THR A 122 2.13 -0.06 12.89
CA THR A 122 0.74 -0.10 12.40
C THR A 122 0.37 -1.51 11.96
N ILE A 123 1.29 -2.23 11.29
CA ILE A 123 1.10 -3.64 10.92
C ILE A 123 0.82 -4.49 12.15
N GLN A 124 1.61 -4.34 13.22
CA GLN A 124 1.42 -5.05 14.49
C GLN A 124 0.09 -4.70 15.14
N ASN A 125 -0.21 -3.40 15.28
CA ASN A 125 -1.43 -2.93 15.95
C ASN A 125 -2.73 -3.38 15.25
N TYR A 126 -2.70 -3.52 13.92
CA TYR A 126 -3.84 -3.98 13.12
C TYR A 126 -3.82 -5.49 12.84
N ASN A 127 -2.85 -6.21 13.40
CA ASN A 127 -2.62 -7.64 13.16
C ASN A 127 -2.60 -8.00 11.66
N LEU A 128 -1.86 -7.20 10.87
CA LEU A 128 -1.76 -7.38 9.42
C LEU A 128 -0.65 -8.37 9.06
N ASP A 129 -0.87 -9.12 7.99
CA ASP A 129 0.13 -10.03 7.44
C ASP A 129 1.15 -9.25 6.57
N PRO A 130 2.42 -9.12 7.00
CA PRO A 130 3.42 -8.35 6.27
C PRO A 130 3.78 -8.96 4.92
N LEU A 131 3.65 -10.29 4.74
CA LEU A 131 3.92 -10.96 3.48
C LEU A 131 2.80 -10.68 2.48
N LYS A 132 1.53 -10.70 2.93
CA LYS A 132 0.40 -10.28 2.09
C LYS A 132 0.47 -8.80 1.74
N LEU A 133 0.85 -7.92 2.67
CA LEU A 133 1.06 -6.50 2.36
C LEU A 133 2.11 -6.31 1.26
N LYS A 134 3.18 -7.12 1.25
CA LYS A 134 4.22 -7.03 0.22
C LYS A 134 3.77 -7.55 -1.15
N ASN A 135 3.05 -8.67 -1.18
CA ASN A 135 2.84 -9.45 -2.40
C ASN A 135 1.41 -9.36 -2.97
N ASN A 136 0.44 -8.87 -2.19
CA ASN A 136 -0.96 -8.82 -2.58
C ASN A 136 -1.46 -7.36 -2.56
N LEU A 137 -1.58 -6.77 -3.77
CA LEU A 137 -2.09 -5.40 -3.95
C LEU A 137 -3.49 -5.22 -3.39
N GLU A 138 -4.37 -6.21 -3.52
CA GLU A 138 -5.74 -6.09 -3.03
C GLU A 138 -5.79 -6.02 -1.50
N TYR A 139 -5.02 -6.86 -0.82
CA TYR A 139 -4.86 -6.84 0.64
C TYR A 139 -4.25 -5.52 1.12
N MET A 140 -3.28 -4.98 0.39
CA MET A 140 -2.64 -3.71 0.69
C MET A 140 -3.63 -2.53 0.63
N PHE A 141 -4.46 -2.46 -0.41
CA PHE A 141 -5.50 -1.43 -0.52
C PHE A 141 -6.57 -1.59 0.56
N ASP A 142 -7.07 -2.81 0.80
CA ASP A 142 -8.05 -3.05 1.86
C ASP A 142 -7.53 -2.59 3.23
N SER A 143 -6.28 -2.96 3.54
CA SER A 143 -5.61 -2.58 4.79
C SER A 143 -5.44 -1.07 4.91
N HIS A 144 -5.01 -0.38 3.85
CA HIS A 144 -4.88 1.08 3.85
C HIS A 144 -6.21 1.77 4.14
N PHE A 145 -7.27 1.42 3.42
CA PHE A 145 -8.57 2.05 3.60
C PHE A 145 -9.19 1.74 4.97
N LYS A 146 -9.00 0.52 5.49
CA LYS A 146 -9.38 0.16 6.87
C LYS A 146 -8.70 1.06 7.89
N ILE A 147 -7.37 1.15 7.84
CA ILE A 147 -6.58 2.01 8.74
C ILE A 147 -7.05 3.47 8.61
N LEU A 148 -7.20 3.96 7.38
CA LEU A 148 -7.60 5.35 7.12
C LEU A 148 -8.98 5.65 7.71
N LYS A 149 -9.96 4.74 7.56
CA LYS A 149 -11.30 4.89 8.14
C LYS A 149 -11.25 4.97 9.66
N ASP A 150 -10.52 4.06 10.30
CA ASP A 150 -10.36 4.03 11.76
C ASP A 150 -9.70 5.31 12.28
N LYS A 151 -8.69 5.82 11.58
CA LYS A 151 -8.02 7.09 11.91
C LYS A 151 -8.92 8.31 11.71
N ILE A 152 -9.72 8.34 10.63
CA ILE A 152 -10.72 9.38 10.40
C ILE A 152 -11.72 9.40 11.56
N ASN A 153 -12.23 8.24 11.96
CA ASN A 153 -13.19 8.12 13.05
C ASN A 153 -12.60 8.60 14.39
N ALA A 154 -11.36 8.22 14.69
CA ALA A 154 -10.64 8.70 15.87
C ALA A 154 -10.39 10.22 15.88
N CYS A 155 -10.42 10.86 14.71
CA CYS A 155 -10.18 12.28 14.52
C CYS A 155 -11.37 13.06 13.98
N LYS A 156 -12.60 12.55 14.12
CA LYS A 156 -13.82 13.14 13.53
C LYS A 156 -14.05 14.62 13.87
N ASN A 157 -13.57 15.07 15.04
CA ASN A 157 -13.73 16.46 15.51
C ASN A 157 -12.65 17.42 14.98
N LYS A 158 -11.85 17.01 13.99
CA LYS A 158 -10.73 17.79 13.45
C LYS A 158 -11.10 18.28 12.04
N LYS A 159 -10.60 19.46 11.64
CA LYS A 159 -10.88 20.05 10.32
C LYS A 159 -10.63 19.08 9.16
N ASN A 160 -9.49 18.39 9.17
CA ASN A 160 -9.13 17.38 8.19
C ASN A 160 -8.82 16.05 8.90
N PRO A 161 -9.83 15.20 9.18
CA PRO A 161 -9.65 13.98 9.98
C PRO A 161 -8.67 12.97 9.37
N TRP A 162 -8.65 12.86 8.04
CA TRP A 162 -7.79 11.93 7.30
C TRP A 162 -6.29 12.14 7.55
N THR A 163 -5.88 13.35 7.92
CA THR A 163 -4.47 13.65 8.26
C THR A 163 -3.98 12.88 9.48
N CYS A 164 -4.88 12.32 10.30
CA CYS A 164 -4.54 11.41 11.39
C CYS A 164 -4.01 10.06 10.93
N TYR A 165 -4.08 9.76 9.63
CA TYR A 165 -3.36 8.64 9.03
C TYR A 165 -1.87 8.69 9.35
N HIS A 166 -1.27 9.89 9.30
CA HIS A 166 0.15 10.08 9.56
C HIS A 166 0.48 10.27 11.06
N SER A 167 -0.27 11.12 11.78
CA SER A 167 -0.01 11.42 13.19
C SER A 167 -1.23 11.98 13.90
N PHE A 168 -1.38 11.76 15.20
CA PHE A 168 -2.38 12.45 16.01
C PHE A 168 -1.96 13.88 16.40
N ASN A 169 -0.65 14.18 16.32
CA ASN A 169 -0.10 15.48 16.70
C ASN A 169 -0.37 16.55 15.64
N GLN A 170 -0.75 17.76 16.06
CA GLN A 170 -1.20 18.81 15.14
C GLN A 170 -0.09 19.29 14.16
N LYS A 171 1.14 19.49 14.63
CA LYS A 171 2.24 20.00 13.79
C LYS A 171 2.59 19.03 12.66
N PRO A 172 2.87 17.73 12.90
CA PRO A 172 3.11 16.76 11.82
C PRO A 172 1.92 16.63 10.86
N ARG A 173 0.68 16.72 11.34
CA ARG A 173 -0.51 16.66 10.49
C ARG A 173 -0.61 17.80 9.51
N LYS A 174 -0.34 19.04 9.93
CA LYS A 174 -0.40 20.21 9.04
C LYS A 174 0.61 20.08 7.91
N GLU A 175 1.82 19.60 8.21
CA GLU A 175 2.83 19.36 7.19
C GLU A 175 2.41 18.22 6.25
N TYR A 176 1.90 17.12 6.80
CA TYR A 176 1.39 16.00 6.01
C TYR A 176 0.24 16.42 5.09
N GLU A 177 -0.68 17.24 5.60
CA GLU A 177 -1.79 17.81 4.83
C GLU A 177 -1.26 18.62 3.65
N LYS A 178 -0.34 19.57 3.92
CA LYS A 178 0.26 20.42 2.89
C LYS A 178 0.95 19.58 1.80
N LEU A 179 1.66 18.53 2.17
CA LEU A 179 2.35 17.66 1.21
C LEU A 179 1.37 16.83 0.38
N THR A 180 0.35 16.27 1.03
CA THR A 180 -0.66 15.41 0.37
C THR A 180 -1.55 16.23 -0.57
N MET A 181 -1.98 17.43 -0.15
CA MET A 181 -2.88 18.29 -0.92
C MET A 181 -2.29 18.79 -2.25
N LYS A 182 -0.98 18.68 -2.47
CA LYS A 182 -0.35 18.95 -3.78
C LYS A 182 -0.84 18.02 -4.89
N TYR A 183 -1.39 16.86 -4.52
CA TYR A 183 -1.82 15.82 -5.45
C TYR A 183 -3.34 15.58 -5.42
N PHE A 184 -4.08 16.34 -4.63
CA PHE A 184 -5.53 16.22 -4.50
C PHE A 184 -6.24 16.83 -5.70
#